data_AF-A0A2K2HDE7-F1
#
_entry.id   AF-A0A2K2HDE7-F1
#
_cell.length_a   1.000
_cell.length_b   1.000
_cell.length_c   1.000
_cell.angle_alpha   90.00
_cell.angle_beta   90.00
_cell.angle_gamma   90.00
#
_symmetry.space_group_name_H-M   'P 1'
#
loop_
_entity.id
_entity.type
_entity.pdbx_description
1 polymer ?
#
loop_
_entity_poly.entity_id
_entity_poly.type
_entity_poly.pdbx_seq_one_letter_code
_entity_poly.pdbx_strand_id
1 'polypeptide(L)'
;MRLSVATNFDPQLIESLKDYPVVELFGKLREDVVGGGRAPYQLGKVSRRQLAEHVAQARGAGIAFNYLLNAACLGNVEITRKGQKKINRLLEWISRIGVTSVTVATPFMLQLVKTRFPQLRVRISVFAGVDRVRKAQMWEEMGADCIVLDSILVNRELQTLREIRKAVRCDLELMANNNCLSGCSMSPMHMNALAHAGQTGSENKGFFVDWCFLKCTAMKLENPVNYIRSEWIRPDDLPIYEQLGYDLFKIAERDLPTEILLARVKAYAARRFDGNLLDLIQPYGFQGIKEGARYYRRGLGWMLRFLIRPGLVNPLRLIPLKRLAELRGMIRPLEGDPPVYIDNRALDGFLERFQDQSCRDVDCEDCRWCHQFAARAVHIDSASRDQALAAYTELFDSMHGGDMWRYLPQKKNGVPHGGSCRDPECSS
;
A
#
# COMPACT_ATOMS: atom_id res chain seq x y z
N MET A 1 -23.15 4.48 4.05
CA MET A 1 -21.83 3.88 3.80
C MET A 1 -21.79 3.08 2.50
N ARG A 2 -20.72 3.21 1.75
CA ARG A 2 -20.32 2.49 0.54
C ARG A 2 -18.87 2.01 0.71
N LEU A 3 -18.55 0.80 0.27
CA LEU A 3 -17.21 0.22 0.35
C LEU A 3 -16.62 -0.04 -1.04
N SER A 4 -15.37 0.38 -1.24
CA SER A 4 -14.51 -0.04 -2.35
C SER A 4 -13.52 -1.07 -1.82
N VAL A 5 -13.54 -2.30 -2.34
CA VAL A 5 -12.82 -3.44 -1.73
C VAL A 5 -11.80 -4.02 -2.70
N ALA A 6 -10.60 -4.35 -2.20
CA ALA A 6 -9.59 -5.03 -2.98
C ALA A 6 -10.05 -6.44 -3.39
N THR A 7 -9.74 -6.88 -4.61
CA THR A 7 -9.99 -8.27 -5.03
C THR A 7 -8.74 -9.14 -4.94
N ASN A 8 -8.95 -10.44 -4.75
CA ASN A 8 -7.98 -11.53 -4.90
C ASN A 8 -8.30 -12.42 -6.13
N PHE A 9 -9.28 -12.02 -6.94
CA PHE A 9 -9.81 -12.74 -8.10
C PHE A 9 -10.43 -14.11 -7.80
N ASP A 10 -10.80 -14.37 -6.55
CA ASP A 10 -11.59 -15.52 -6.16
C ASP A 10 -13.09 -15.26 -6.42
N PRO A 11 -13.79 -16.10 -7.18
CA PRO A 11 -15.24 -15.99 -7.36
C PRO A 11 -16.02 -16.03 -6.03
N GLN A 12 -15.53 -16.77 -5.02
CA GLN A 12 -16.20 -16.86 -3.72
C GLN A 12 -16.24 -15.51 -2.98
N LEU A 13 -15.27 -14.63 -3.26
CA LEU A 13 -15.26 -13.28 -2.69
C LEU A 13 -16.50 -12.51 -3.16
N ILE A 14 -16.80 -12.51 -4.46
CA ILE A 14 -17.97 -11.78 -4.99
C ILE A 14 -19.26 -12.28 -4.36
N GLU A 15 -19.43 -13.59 -4.29
CA GLU A 15 -20.60 -14.21 -3.66
C GLU A 15 -20.74 -13.80 -2.19
N SER A 16 -19.63 -13.78 -1.45
CA SER A 16 -19.62 -13.42 -0.03
C SER A 16 -19.87 -11.93 0.24
N LEU A 17 -19.69 -11.06 -0.75
CA LEU A 17 -19.82 -9.61 -0.60
C LEU A 17 -21.24 -9.08 -0.91
N LYS A 18 -22.14 -9.90 -1.46
CA LYS A 18 -23.48 -9.49 -1.91
C LYS A 18 -24.34 -8.85 -0.82
N ASP A 19 -24.19 -9.32 0.42
CA ASP A 19 -25.00 -8.84 1.57
C ASP A 19 -24.38 -7.62 2.27
N TYR A 20 -23.29 -7.08 1.72
CA TYR A 20 -22.55 -5.96 2.31
C TYR A 20 -22.61 -4.73 1.39
N PRO A 21 -22.41 -3.51 1.92
CA PRO A 21 -22.50 -2.28 1.14
C PRO A 21 -21.28 -2.06 0.22
N VAL A 22 -20.86 -3.08 -0.52
CA VAL A 22 -19.75 -3.04 -1.46
C VAL A 22 -20.26 -2.57 -2.82
N VAL A 23 -19.76 -1.41 -3.25
CA VAL A 23 -20.17 -0.80 -4.52
C VAL A 23 -19.17 -1.05 -5.65
N GLU A 24 -17.91 -1.33 -5.30
CA GLU A 24 -16.82 -1.46 -6.26
C GLU A 24 -15.77 -2.46 -5.76
N LEU A 25 -15.30 -3.33 -6.65
CA LEU A 25 -14.05 -4.07 -6.50
C LEU A 25 -12.93 -3.40 -7.26
N PHE A 26 -11.70 -3.44 -6.73
CA PHE A 26 -10.53 -2.94 -7.44
C PHE A 26 -9.38 -3.94 -7.52
N GLY A 27 -8.73 -3.96 -8.68
CA GLY A 27 -7.63 -4.89 -8.98
C GLY A 27 -6.90 -4.52 -10.28
N LYS A 28 -5.85 -5.26 -10.60
CA LYS A 28 -5.15 -5.16 -11.89
C LYS A 28 -4.39 -6.44 -12.21
N LEU A 29 -3.90 -6.56 -13.43
CA LEU A 29 -2.90 -7.57 -13.77
C LEU A 29 -1.63 -7.37 -12.93
N ARG A 30 -0.88 -8.46 -12.71
CA ARG A 30 0.40 -8.44 -11.99
C ARG A 30 1.41 -7.43 -12.56
N GLU A 31 1.49 -7.35 -13.88
CA GLU A 31 2.38 -6.48 -14.64
C GLU A 31 1.57 -5.87 -15.80
N ASP A 32 1.77 -4.59 -16.06
CA ASP A 32 1.30 -3.91 -17.28
C ASP A 32 2.21 -2.73 -17.64
N VAL A 33 1.83 -1.95 -18.65
CA VAL A 33 2.66 -0.84 -19.16
C VAL A 33 2.75 0.34 -18.18
N VAL A 34 1.78 0.48 -17.27
CA VAL A 34 1.72 1.61 -16.33
C VAL A 34 2.45 1.29 -15.03
N GLY A 35 2.32 0.07 -14.52
CA GLY A 35 2.77 -0.27 -13.17
C GLY A 35 1.72 0.08 -12.11
N GLY A 36 2.08 0.10 -10.83
CA GLY A 36 1.11 0.44 -9.77
C GLY A 36 1.68 0.29 -8.36
N GLY A 37 0.81 0.44 -7.35
CA GLY A 37 1.25 0.49 -5.94
C GLY A 37 1.59 -0.85 -5.27
N ARG A 38 2.00 -1.89 -6.00
CA ARG A 38 2.45 -3.19 -5.44
C ARG A 38 3.53 -3.80 -6.32
N ALA A 39 4.49 -4.46 -5.70
CA ALA A 39 5.50 -5.21 -6.43
C ALA A 39 4.90 -6.52 -7.00
N PRO A 40 5.33 -6.99 -8.19
CA PRO A 40 4.78 -8.19 -8.83
C PRO A 40 4.83 -9.45 -7.97
N TYR A 41 5.86 -9.59 -7.13
CA TYR A 41 6.02 -10.73 -6.23
C TYR A 41 4.96 -10.78 -5.14
N GLN A 42 4.25 -9.67 -4.87
CA GLN A 42 3.13 -9.57 -3.94
C GLN A 42 1.77 -9.81 -4.63
N LEU A 43 1.69 -9.83 -5.97
CA LEU A 43 0.43 -9.95 -6.71
C LEU A 43 0.15 -11.32 -7.36
N GLY A 44 -1.06 -11.84 -7.18
CA GLY A 44 -1.49 -13.15 -7.66
C GLY A 44 -1.33 -13.24 -9.19
N LYS A 45 -1.05 -14.44 -9.73
CA LYS A 45 -1.03 -14.57 -11.20
C LYS A 45 -2.48 -14.62 -11.66
N VAL A 46 -2.92 -13.56 -12.32
CA VAL A 46 -4.22 -13.49 -12.98
C VAL A 46 -4.01 -13.30 -14.48
N SER A 47 -4.66 -14.14 -15.29
CA SER A 47 -4.66 -13.98 -16.74
C SER A 47 -5.71 -12.95 -17.17
N ARG A 48 -5.58 -12.43 -18.40
CA ARG A 48 -6.59 -11.55 -19.00
C ARG A 48 -7.98 -12.22 -19.04
N ARG A 49 -8.03 -13.53 -19.31
CA ARG A 49 -9.28 -14.30 -19.34
C ARG A 49 -9.94 -14.33 -17.96
N GLN A 50 -9.18 -14.72 -16.93
CA GLN A 50 -9.68 -14.76 -15.55
C GLN A 50 -10.13 -13.38 -15.07
N LEU A 51 -9.39 -12.31 -15.41
CA LEU A 51 -9.80 -10.95 -15.05
C LEU A 51 -11.13 -10.59 -15.73
N ALA A 52 -11.29 -10.88 -17.02
CA ALA A 52 -12.54 -10.62 -17.74
C ALA A 52 -13.73 -11.40 -17.17
N GLU A 53 -13.54 -12.68 -16.83
CA GLU A 53 -14.54 -13.52 -16.16
C GLU A 53 -14.92 -12.92 -14.79
N HIS A 54 -13.94 -12.50 -14.00
CA HIS A 54 -14.17 -11.90 -12.68
C HIS A 54 -14.90 -10.55 -12.76
N VAL A 55 -14.57 -9.71 -13.76
CA VAL A 55 -15.31 -8.47 -14.04
C VAL A 55 -16.77 -8.77 -14.41
N ALA A 56 -17.00 -9.79 -15.25
CA ALA A 56 -18.36 -10.20 -15.62
C ALA A 56 -19.16 -10.72 -14.41
N GLN A 57 -18.53 -11.49 -13.52
CA GLN A 57 -19.13 -11.96 -12.27
C GLN A 57 -19.48 -10.79 -11.33
N ALA A 58 -18.55 -9.86 -11.12
CA ALA A 58 -18.78 -8.68 -10.28
C ALA A 58 -19.98 -7.87 -10.80
N ARG A 59 -20.02 -7.62 -12.12
CA ARG A 59 -21.16 -6.97 -12.78
C ARG A 59 -22.47 -7.75 -12.60
N GLY A 60 -22.44 -9.08 -12.72
CA GLY A 60 -23.61 -9.94 -12.48
C GLY A 60 -24.14 -9.86 -11.05
N ALA A 61 -23.27 -9.55 -10.07
CA ALA A 61 -23.62 -9.29 -8.69
C ALA A 61 -23.97 -7.80 -8.40
N GLY A 62 -24.02 -6.94 -9.43
CA GLY A 62 -24.28 -5.51 -9.26
C GLY A 62 -23.09 -4.70 -8.71
N ILE A 63 -21.89 -5.27 -8.68
CA ILE A 63 -20.69 -4.64 -8.14
C ILE A 63 -19.83 -4.09 -9.29
N ALA A 64 -19.47 -2.81 -9.22
CA ALA A 64 -18.61 -2.16 -10.21
C ALA A 64 -17.16 -2.69 -10.15
N PHE A 65 -16.39 -2.54 -11.23
CA PHE A 65 -14.98 -2.93 -11.24
C PHE A 65 -14.07 -1.77 -11.66
N ASN A 66 -13.03 -1.56 -10.85
CA ASN A 66 -12.03 -0.51 -11.00
C ASN A 66 -10.65 -1.10 -11.32
N TYR A 67 -10.14 -0.82 -12.52
CA TYR A 67 -8.81 -1.26 -12.91
C TYR A 67 -7.74 -0.24 -12.48
N LEU A 68 -6.73 -0.70 -11.74
CA LEU A 68 -5.68 0.17 -11.22
C LEU A 68 -4.58 0.48 -12.24
N LEU A 69 -4.44 1.76 -12.60
CA LEU A 69 -3.37 2.36 -13.41
C LEU A 69 -2.63 3.42 -12.59
N ASN A 70 -2.36 3.10 -11.33
CA ASN A 70 -2.09 4.07 -10.26
C ASN A 70 -0.60 4.25 -9.93
N ALA A 71 0.28 4.07 -10.92
CA ALA A 71 1.70 4.35 -10.77
C ALA A 71 1.94 5.85 -10.57
N ALA A 72 2.70 6.23 -9.53
CA ALA A 72 3.07 7.62 -9.26
C ALA A 72 4.05 8.18 -10.30
N CYS A 73 4.90 7.31 -10.85
CA CYS A 73 5.84 7.62 -11.92
C CYS A 73 5.85 6.50 -12.95
N LEU A 74 5.80 6.86 -14.23
CA LEU A 74 5.82 5.92 -15.36
C LEU A 74 7.16 5.98 -16.12
N GLY A 75 8.15 6.76 -15.65
CA GLY A 75 9.43 6.93 -16.33
C GLY A 75 9.26 7.49 -17.75
N ASN A 76 8.31 8.40 -17.95
CA ASN A 76 7.97 9.03 -19.23
C ASN A 76 7.45 8.09 -20.31
N VAL A 77 7.09 6.84 -20.00
CA VAL A 77 6.53 5.89 -20.97
C VAL A 77 5.28 6.47 -21.64
N GLU A 78 4.41 7.12 -20.88
CA GLU A 78 3.19 7.77 -21.32
C GLU A 78 3.41 8.90 -22.32
N ILE A 79 4.58 9.52 -22.41
CA ILE A 79 4.88 10.57 -23.40
C ILE A 79 5.65 10.05 -24.63
N THR A 80 5.74 8.73 -24.83
CA THR A 80 6.37 8.13 -26.01
C THR A 80 5.34 7.54 -26.97
N ARG A 81 5.64 7.51 -28.29
CA ARG A 81 4.79 6.84 -29.30
C ARG A 81 4.49 5.38 -28.94
N LYS A 82 5.50 4.64 -28.48
CA LYS A 82 5.39 3.23 -28.12
C LYS A 82 4.53 3.04 -26.86
N GLY A 83 4.72 3.88 -25.84
CA GLY A 83 3.93 3.82 -24.62
C GLY A 83 2.48 4.19 -24.86
N GLN A 84 2.22 5.27 -25.60
CA GLN A 84 0.88 5.69 -26.04
C GLN A 84 0.11 4.55 -26.72
N LYS A 85 0.75 3.85 -27.68
CA LYS A 85 0.15 2.68 -28.35
C LYS A 85 -0.18 1.54 -27.38
N LYS A 86 0.70 1.26 -26.41
CA LYS A 86 0.48 0.21 -25.41
C LYS A 86 -0.61 0.59 -24.40
N ILE A 87 -0.65 1.84 -23.95
CA ILE A 87 -1.64 2.37 -23.03
C ILE A 87 -3.02 2.32 -23.67
N ASN A 88 -3.18 2.82 -24.90
CA ASN A 88 -4.46 2.77 -25.61
C ASN A 88 -4.97 1.33 -25.78
N ARG A 89 -4.11 0.39 -26.20
CA ARG A 89 -4.47 -1.04 -26.30
C ARG A 89 -4.92 -1.64 -24.97
N LEU A 90 -4.31 -1.21 -23.86
CA LEU A 90 -4.72 -1.65 -22.53
C LEU A 90 -6.09 -1.07 -22.17
N LEU A 91 -6.29 0.24 -22.39
CA LEU A 91 -7.53 0.96 -22.13
C LEU A 91 -8.72 0.44 -22.98
N GLU A 92 -8.48 0.13 -24.25
CA GLU A 92 -9.45 -0.52 -25.15
C GLU A 92 -9.87 -1.89 -24.59
N TRP A 93 -8.89 -2.70 -24.17
CA TRP A 93 -9.16 -4.02 -23.63
C TRP A 93 -9.93 -3.97 -22.31
N ILE A 94 -9.53 -3.13 -21.35
CA ILE A 94 -10.25 -3.00 -20.07
C ILE A 94 -11.67 -2.45 -20.27
N SER A 95 -11.85 -1.49 -21.19
CA SER A 95 -13.18 -0.96 -21.53
C SER A 95 -14.08 -2.08 -22.08
N ARG A 96 -13.54 -2.89 -23.00
CA ARG A 96 -14.28 -3.97 -23.66
C ARG A 96 -14.75 -5.06 -22.69
N ILE A 97 -13.99 -5.36 -21.64
CA ILE A 97 -14.38 -6.40 -20.66
C ILE A 97 -15.37 -5.88 -19.62
N GLY A 98 -15.78 -4.62 -19.68
CA GLY A 98 -16.79 -4.04 -18.79
C GLY A 98 -16.25 -3.43 -17.50
N VAL A 99 -14.97 -3.07 -17.45
CA VAL A 99 -14.43 -2.20 -16.37
C VAL A 99 -15.16 -0.86 -16.42
N THR A 100 -15.65 -0.40 -15.27
CA THR A 100 -16.45 0.84 -15.15
C THR A 100 -15.61 2.05 -14.76
N SER A 101 -14.50 1.81 -14.07
CA SER A 101 -13.62 2.87 -13.58
C SER A 101 -12.15 2.50 -13.70
N VAL A 102 -11.29 3.51 -13.80
CA VAL A 102 -9.84 3.34 -13.69
C VAL A 102 -9.29 4.28 -12.64
N THR A 103 -8.30 3.81 -11.88
CA THR A 103 -7.60 4.66 -10.91
C THR A 103 -6.25 5.09 -11.46
N VAL A 104 -6.02 6.40 -11.60
CA VAL A 104 -4.77 7.00 -12.10
C VAL A 104 -4.11 7.86 -11.03
N ALA A 105 -2.82 8.17 -11.16
CA ALA A 105 -2.10 9.03 -10.20
C ALA A 105 -1.51 10.30 -10.84
N THR A 106 -1.57 10.46 -12.17
CA THR A 106 -0.97 11.62 -12.86
C THR A 106 -2.02 12.42 -13.64
N PRO A 107 -1.91 13.77 -13.68
CA PRO A 107 -2.83 14.63 -14.42
C PRO A 107 -2.94 14.26 -15.91
N PHE A 108 -1.79 13.91 -16.52
CA PHE A 108 -1.73 13.50 -17.91
C PHE A 108 -2.54 12.23 -18.17
N MET A 109 -2.46 11.23 -17.29
CA MET A 109 -3.24 10.00 -17.43
C MET A 109 -4.74 10.24 -17.22
N LEU A 110 -5.13 11.14 -16.30
CA LEU A 110 -6.52 11.56 -16.16
C LEU A 110 -7.05 12.14 -17.46
N GLN A 111 -6.39 13.17 -17.98
CA GLN A 111 -6.81 13.86 -19.21
C GLN A 111 -6.82 12.93 -20.42
N LEU A 112 -5.83 12.03 -20.52
CA LEU A 112 -5.77 11.01 -21.58
C LEU A 112 -7.00 10.10 -21.56
N VAL A 113 -7.36 9.58 -20.38
CA VAL A 113 -8.52 8.69 -20.24
C VAL A 113 -9.82 9.45 -20.52
N LYS A 114 -10.03 10.62 -19.91
CA LYS A 114 -11.26 11.41 -20.12
C LYS A 114 -11.45 11.83 -21.57
N THR A 115 -10.36 12.09 -22.30
CA THR A 115 -10.40 12.47 -23.72
C THR A 115 -10.73 11.29 -24.65
N ARG A 116 -10.12 10.13 -24.41
CA ARG A 116 -10.12 9.02 -25.38
C ARG A 116 -11.05 7.87 -25.01
N PHE A 117 -11.39 7.76 -23.73
CA PHE A 117 -12.25 6.72 -23.18
C PHE A 117 -13.26 7.36 -22.21
N PRO A 118 -14.08 8.33 -22.67
CA PRO A 118 -14.98 9.11 -21.82
C PRO A 118 -16.04 8.26 -21.08
N GLN A 119 -16.27 7.01 -21.53
CA GLN A 119 -17.12 6.04 -20.85
C GLN A 119 -16.54 5.50 -19.53
N LEU A 120 -15.23 5.63 -19.30
CA LEU A 120 -14.60 5.19 -18.06
C LEU A 120 -14.64 6.33 -17.04
N ARG A 121 -15.16 6.04 -15.83
CA ARG A 121 -14.97 6.94 -14.69
C ARG A 121 -13.50 6.93 -14.27
N VAL A 122 -12.94 8.09 -13.96
CA VAL A 122 -11.54 8.22 -13.53
C VAL A 122 -11.48 8.59 -12.06
N ARG A 123 -10.86 7.70 -11.28
CA ARG A 123 -10.59 7.88 -9.86
C ARG A 123 -9.14 8.32 -9.66
N ILE A 124 -8.90 9.23 -8.72
CA ILE A 124 -7.56 9.70 -8.38
C ILE A 124 -7.00 8.86 -7.24
N SER A 125 -5.85 8.26 -7.47
CA SER A 125 -5.12 7.44 -6.50
C SER A 125 -4.67 8.24 -5.29
N VAL A 126 -4.58 7.59 -4.14
CA VAL A 126 -3.88 8.12 -2.95
C VAL A 126 -2.44 8.56 -3.27
N PHE A 127 -1.80 7.94 -4.28
CA PHE A 127 -0.46 8.33 -4.76
C PHE A 127 -0.38 9.72 -5.38
N ALA A 128 -1.51 10.36 -5.68
CA ALA A 128 -1.56 11.74 -6.14
C ALA A 128 -1.36 12.77 -5.00
N GLY A 129 -1.36 12.34 -3.74
CA GLY A 129 -1.07 13.19 -2.59
C GLY A 129 -2.08 14.32 -2.38
N VAL A 130 -3.37 14.05 -2.55
CA VAL A 130 -4.43 15.05 -2.37
C VAL A 130 -4.74 15.25 -0.89
N ASP A 131 -4.26 16.35 -0.34
CA ASP A 131 -4.20 16.65 1.11
C ASP A 131 -4.88 17.97 1.52
N ARG A 132 -5.39 18.74 0.55
CA ARG A 132 -5.93 20.10 0.74
C ARG A 132 -6.92 20.48 -0.35
N VAL A 133 -7.73 21.51 -0.06
CA VAL A 133 -8.78 22.04 -0.94
C VAL A 133 -8.29 22.29 -2.37
N ARG A 134 -7.22 23.09 -2.56
CA ARG A 134 -6.78 23.46 -3.91
C ARG A 134 -6.37 22.24 -4.75
N LYS A 135 -5.71 21.24 -4.16
CA LYS A 135 -5.36 20.01 -4.90
C LYS A 135 -6.62 19.27 -5.34
N ALA A 136 -7.61 19.14 -4.46
CA ALA A 136 -8.88 18.49 -4.81
C ALA A 136 -9.62 19.22 -5.95
N GLN A 137 -9.70 20.55 -5.88
CA GLN A 137 -10.29 21.37 -6.93
C GLN A 137 -9.58 21.19 -8.28
N MET A 138 -8.24 21.22 -8.30
CA MET A 138 -7.49 21.01 -9.55
C MET A 138 -7.80 19.65 -10.20
N TRP A 139 -7.93 18.60 -9.41
CA TRP A 139 -8.30 17.27 -9.93
C TRP A 139 -9.73 17.23 -10.46
N GLU A 140 -10.68 17.85 -9.77
CA GLU A 140 -12.07 17.99 -10.22
C GLU A 140 -12.19 18.85 -11.50
N GLU A 141 -11.49 19.98 -11.57
CA GLU A 141 -11.39 20.85 -12.76
C GLU A 141 -10.90 20.07 -13.99
N MET A 142 -10.01 19.08 -13.79
CA MET A 142 -9.53 18.18 -14.83
C MET A 142 -10.47 17.00 -15.13
N GLY A 143 -11.62 16.92 -14.47
CA GLY A 143 -12.66 15.92 -14.73
C GLY A 143 -12.55 14.64 -13.90
N ALA A 144 -11.88 14.66 -12.75
CA ALA A 144 -11.90 13.53 -11.82
C ALA A 144 -13.35 13.20 -11.38
N ASP A 145 -13.73 11.92 -11.46
CA ASP A 145 -15.06 11.47 -11.01
C ASP A 145 -15.07 11.10 -9.52
N CYS A 146 -13.91 10.72 -8.99
CA CYS A 146 -13.69 10.41 -7.58
C CYS A 146 -12.25 10.71 -7.18
N ILE A 147 -12.02 11.20 -5.96
CA ILE A 147 -10.69 11.42 -5.41
C ILE A 147 -10.50 10.58 -4.14
N VAL A 148 -9.50 9.69 -4.15
CA VAL A 148 -9.03 9.03 -2.93
C VAL A 148 -8.06 9.98 -2.23
N LEU A 149 -8.46 10.50 -1.07
CA LEU A 149 -7.66 11.46 -0.33
C LEU A 149 -6.40 10.81 0.27
N ASP A 150 -5.34 11.60 0.45
CA ASP A 150 -4.08 11.11 1.02
C ASP A 150 -4.23 10.80 2.50
N SER A 151 -4.46 9.51 2.79
CA SER A 151 -4.68 9.04 4.15
C SER A 151 -3.61 9.49 5.14
N ILE A 152 -2.34 9.56 4.73
CA ILE A 152 -1.26 9.87 5.68
C ILE A 152 -1.10 11.35 5.99
N LEU A 153 -1.82 12.21 5.26
CA LEU A 153 -1.75 13.67 5.40
C LEU A 153 -3.07 14.30 5.84
N VAL A 154 -4.20 13.57 5.76
CA VAL A 154 -5.52 14.19 5.96
C VAL A 154 -6.55 13.35 6.72
N ASN A 155 -6.39 12.04 6.91
CA ASN A 155 -7.41 11.25 7.63
C ASN A 155 -7.64 11.70 9.08
N ARG A 156 -6.63 12.28 9.73
CA ARG A 156 -6.70 12.85 11.08
C ARG A 156 -6.90 14.36 11.11
N GLU A 157 -7.08 14.99 9.96
CA GLU A 157 -7.25 16.43 9.84
C GLU A 157 -8.74 16.74 9.56
N LEU A 158 -9.61 16.52 10.56
CA LEU A 158 -11.07 16.54 10.39
C LEU A 158 -11.58 17.89 9.86
N GLN A 159 -10.97 19.01 10.29
CA GLN A 159 -11.28 20.33 9.74
C GLN A 159 -10.88 20.44 8.26
N THR A 160 -9.72 19.90 7.87
CA THR A 160 -9.31 19.89 6.45
C THR A 160 -10.26 19.05 5.61
N LEU A 161 -10.68 17.88 6.10
CA LEU A 161 -11.68 17.03 5.45
C LEU A 161 -12.99 17.79 5.23
N ARG A 162 -13.50 18.45 6.27
CA ARG A 162 -14.72 19.27 6.19
C ARG A 162 -14.64 20.32 5.07
N GLU A 163 -13.51 21.02 4.96
CA GLU A 163 -13.32 22.05 3.94
C GLU A 163 -13.13 21.45 2.53
N ILE A 164 -12.45 20.31 2.39
CA ILE A 164 -12.35 19.61 1.09
C ILE A 164 -13.74 19.18 0.62
N ARG A 165 -14.55 18.55 1.49
CA ARG A 165 -15.90 18.08 1.11
C ARG A 165 -16.81 19.22 0.64
N LYS A 166 -16.73 20.39 1.26
CA LYS A 166 -17.48 21.60 0.83
C LYS A 166 -17.02 22.12 -0.53
N ALA A 167 -15.73 22.00 -0.84
CA ALA A 167 -15.12 22.67 -1.98
C ALA A 167 -15.23 21.93 -3.31
N VAL A 168 -15.55 20.63 -3.30
CA VAL A 168 -15.70 19.79 -4.50
C VAL A 168 -17.01 19.01 -4.49
N ARG A 169 -17.48 18.62 -5.67
CA ARG A 169 -18.74 17.88 -5.88
C ARG A 169 -18.55 16.41 -6.22
N CYS A 170 -17.40 16.03 -6.77
CA CYS A 170 -17.04 14.66 -7.09
C CYS A 170 -17.06 13.75 -5.84
N ASP A 171 -17.07 12.44 -6.07
CA ASP A 171 -16.97 11.47 -4.97
C ASP A 171 -15.64 11.63 -4.24
N LEU A 172 -15.66 11.58 -2.91
CA LEU A 172 -14.45 11.55 -2.10
C LEU A 172 -14.39 10.20 -1.38
N GLU A 173 -13.24 9.53 -1.47
CA GLU A 173 -13.01 8.23 -0.86
C GLU A 173 -11.89 8.34 0.19
N LEU A 174 -12.12 7.79 1.38
CA LEU A 174 -11.12 7.70 2.44
C LEU A 174 -10.54 6.28 2.51
N MET A 175 -9.22 6.16 2.60
CA MET A 175 -8.57 4.88 2.86
C MET A 175 -8.74 4.53 4.35
N ALA A 176 -9.41 3.42 4.66
CA ALA A 176 -9.76 3.10 6.04
C ALA A 176 -8.70 2.24 6.74
N ASN A 177 -8.22 1.19 6.07
CA ASN A 177 -7.34 0.19 6.68
C ASN A 177 -5.90 0.27 6.16
N ASN A 178 -5.34 1.48 6.14
CA ASN A 178 -3.92 1.66 5.90
C ASN A 178 -3.12 1.34 7.18
N ASN A 179 -1.79 1.24 7.06
CA ASN A 179 -0.91 1.10 8.22
C ASN A 179 0.44 1.82 7.97
N CYS A 180 0.39 2.93 7.24
CA CYS A 180 1.53 3.81 7.00
C CYS A 180 1.65 4.84 8.12
N LEU A 181 2.86 5.33 8.43
CA LEU A 181 3.05 6.41 9.39
C LEU A 181 2.41 7.71 8.88
N SER A 182 1.71 8.44 9.76
CA SER A 182 1.28 9.82 9.50
C SER A 182 2.47 10.68 9.07
N GLY A 183 2.34 11.47 8.01
CA GLY A 183 3.41 12.35 7.54
C GLY A 183 4.70 11.66 7.08
N CYS A 184 4.64 10.38 6.67
CA CYS A 184 5.82 9.59 6.33
C CYS A 184 6.70 10.21 5.24
N SER A 185 7.94 10.58 5.60
CA SER A 185 8.94 11.15 4.68
C SER A 185 9.44 10.15 3.62
N MET A 186 9.33 8.85 3.89
CA MET A 186 9.69 7.80 2.93
C MET A 186 8.64 7.61 1.82
N SER A 187 7.45 8.20 1.96
CA SER A 187 6.32 7.94 1.07
C SER A 187 6.59 8.26 -0.42
N PRO A 188 7.24 9.37 -0.82
CA PRO A 188 7.46 9.63 -2.25
C PRO A 188 8.37 8.59 -2.90
N MET A 189 9.43 8.19 -2.19
CA MET A 189 10.36 7.15 -2.64
C MET A 189 9.65 5.79 -2.74
N HIS A 190 8.88 5.43 -1.71
CA HIS A 190 8.16 4.14 -1.67
C HIS A 190 7.16 4.01 -2.82
N MET A 191 6.35 5.05 -3.06
CA MET A 191 5.37 5.07 -4.14
C MET A 191 6.02 4.90 -5.51
N ASN A 192 7.14 5.61 -5.77
CA ASN A 192 7.87 5.51 -7.03
C ASN A 192 8.55 4.15 -7.20
N ALA A 193 9.16 3.61 -6.13
CA ALA A 193 9.80 2.30 -6.17
C ALA A 193 8.79 1.19 -6.49
N LEU A 194 7.61 1.23 -5.87
CA LEU A 194 6.50 0.30 -6.16
C LEU A 194 5.99 0.47 -7.60
N ALA A 195 5.80 1.71 -8.05
CA ALA A 195 5.36 2.02 -9.41
C ALA A 195 6.26 1.35 -10.46
N HIS A 196 7.58 1.53 -10.33
CA HIS A 196 8.55 0.93 -11.22
C HIS A 196 8.71 -0.59 -11.04
N ALA A 197 8.54 -1.12 -9.83
CA ALA A 197 8.57 -2.57 -9.63
C ALA A 197 7.45 -3.28 -10.40
N GLY A 198 6.25 -2.70 -10.46
CA GLY A 198 5.10 -3.22 -11.19
C GLY A 198 5.09 -2.93 -12.70
N GLN A 199 6.00 -2.08 -13.18
CA GLN A 199 6.00 -1.57 -14.55
C GLN A 199 6.73 -2.51 -15.52
N THR A 200 6.09 -2.86 -16.63
CA THR A 200 6.72 -3.65 -17.69
C THR A 200 7.84 -2.84 -18.35
N GLY A 201 9.06 -3.38 -18.37
CA GLY A 201 10.24 -2.72 -18.95
C GLY A 201 11.15 -2.05 -17.93
N SER A 202 10.83 -2.12 -16.64
CA SER A 202 11.74 -1.75 -15.55
C SER A 202 13.03 -2.58 -15.59
N GLU A 203 14.17 -1.93 -15.33
CA GLU A 203 15.50 -2.55 -15.32
C GLU A 203 15.60 -3.73 -14.36
N ASN A 204 14.94 -3.60 -13.21
CA ASN A 204 14.94 -4.63 -12.17
C ASN A 204 13.99 -5.80 -12.48
N LYS A 205 13.22 -5.75 -13.58
CA LYS A 205 12.32 -6.83 -14.05
C LYS A 205 11.43 -7.41 -12.93
N GLY A 206 10.92 -6.53 -12.06
CA GLY A 206 10.05 -6.87 -10.93
C GLY A 206 10.77 -7.34 -9.65
N PHE A 207 12.10 -7.39 -9.62
CA PHE A 207 12.87 -7.54 -8.39
C PHE A 207 12.83 -6.25 -7.57
N PHE A 208 12.50 -6.35 -6.29
CA PHE A 208 12.39 -5.21 -5.40
C PHE A 208 12.51 -5.66 -3.94
N VAL A 209 13.55 -5.19 -3.24
CA VAL A 209 13.63 -5.28 -1.78
C VAL A 209 13.00 -4.00 -1.22
N ASP A 210 11.87 -4.15 -0.54
CA ASP A 210 11.08 -3.01 -0.07
C ASP A 210 11.70 -2.39 1.19
N TRP A 211 12.75 -1.58 1.00
CA TRP A 211 13.46 -0.93 2.09
C TRP A 211 12.55 -0.04 2.94
N CYS A 212 11.63 0.71 2.31
CA CYS A 212 10.69 1.59 3.02
C CYS A 212 9.77 0.80 3.95
N PHE A 213 9.22 -0.31 3.46
CA PHE A 213 8.39 -1.20 4.26
C PHE A 213 9.19 -1.86 5.40
N LEU A 214 10.39 -2.34 5.12
CA LEU A 214 11.27 -2.93 6.13
C LEU A 214 11.64 -1.90 7.20
N LYS A 215 12.02 -0.69 6.82
CA LYS A 215 12.37 0.37 7.78
C LYS A 215 11.17 0.80 8.61
N CYS A 216 10.02 0.98 7.98
CA CYS A 216 8.77 1.32 8.67
C CYS A 216 8.38 0.26 9.71
N THR A 217 8.50 -1.02 9.36
CA THR A 217 8.16 -2.12 10.29
C THR A 217 9.17 -2.27 11.42
N ALA A 218 10.47 -2.03 11.17
CA ALA A 218 11.48 -1.93 12.22
C ALA A 218 11.19 -0.77 13.20
N MET A 219 10.92 0.43 12.68
CA MET A 219 10.60 1.62 13.49
C MET A 219 9.41 1.40 14.44
N LYS A 220 8.43 0.59 14.05
CA LYS A 220 7.28 0.24 14.91
C LYS A 220 7.64 -0.70 16.04
N LEU A 221 8.57 -1.62 15.81
CA LEU A 221 9.07 -2.50 16.87
C LEU A 221 10.05 -1.77 17.80
N GLU A 222 10.93 -0.92 17.24
CA GLU A 222 11.84 -0.08 18.01
C GLU A 222 11.07 0.85 18.94
N ASN A 223 10.10 1.59 18.40
CA ASN A 223 9.24 2.50 19.15
C ASN A 223 7.74 2.19 18.92
N PRO A 224 7.09 1.47 19.85
CA PRO A 224 5.70 1.01 19.71
C PRO A 224 4.66 2.11 19.52
N VAL A 225 4.95 3.37 19.91
CA VAL A 225 4.04 4.50 19.63
C VAL A 225 3.75 4.65 18.13
N ASN A 226 4.67 4.19 17.28
CA ASN A 226 4.53 4.26 15.84
C ASN A 226 3.41 3.36 15.29
N TYR A 227 2.93 2.37 16.05
CA TYR A 227 1.70 1.65 15.71
C TYR A 227 0.47 2.56 15.80
N ILE A 228 0.41 3.44 16.81
CA ILE A 228 -0.68 4.41 16.98
C ILE A 228 -0.50 5.61 16.05
N ARG A 229 0.75 6.06 15.81
CA ARG A 229 1.06 7.08 14.78
C ARG A 229 0.85 6.56 13.35
N SER A 230 0.56 5.28 13.15
CA SER A 230 0.14 4.77 11.84
C SER A 230 -1.31 5.12 11.55
N GLU A 231 -1.65 5.24 10.27
CA GLU A 231 -2.91 5.78 9.78
C GLU A 231 -3.94 4.70 9.56
N TRP A 232 -5.12 4.89 10.14
CA TRP A 232 -6.26 4.01 10.05
C TRP A 232 -7.52 4.77 10.43
N ILE A 233 -8.68 4.24 10.02
CA ILE A 233 -10.00 4.62 10.49
C ILE A 233 -10.62 3.33 11.02
N ARG A 234 -10.89 3.23 12.33
CA ARG A 234 -11.55 2.04 12.89
C ARG A 234 -13.00 2.00 12.39
N PRO A 235 -13.60 0.80 12.30
CA PRO A 235 -15.04 0.67 12.06
C PRO A 235 -15.88 1.52 13.02
N ASP A 236 -15.51 1.55 14.31
CA ASP A 236 -16.15 2.32 15.38
C ASP A 236 -16.09 3.84 15.15
N ASP A 237 -15.08 4.31 14.41
CA ASP A 237 -14.83 5.73 14.16
C ASP A 237 -15.51 6.24 12.87
N LEU A 238 -16.06 5.34 12.03
CA LEU A 238 -16.74 5.71 10.78
C LEU A 238 -17.82 6.79 10.94
N PRO A 239 -18.69 6.78 11.98
CA PRO A 239 -19.74 7.78 12.11
C PRO A 239 -19.23 9.22 12.13
N ILE A 240 -18.02 9.46 12.66
CA ILE A 240 -17.39 10.79 12.67
C ILE A 240 -17.16 11.29 11.23
N TYR A 241 -16.66 10.42 10.35
CA TYR A 241 -16.40 10.75 8.95
C TYR A 241 -17.71 10.83 8.14
N GLU A 242 -18.70 9.98 8.43
CA GLU A 242 -20.03 10.04 7.81
C GLU A 242 -20.70 11.40 8.08
N GLN A 243 -20.58 11.93 9.30
CA GLN A 243 -21.08 13.28 9.66
C GLN A 243 -20.37 14.41 8.90
N LEU A 244 -19.11 14.21 8.49
CA LEU A 244 -18.37 15.16 7.65
C LEU A 244 -18.77 15.09 6.17
N GLY A 245 -19.67 14.17 5.79
CA GLY A 245 -20.11 13.96 4.41
C GLY A 245 -19.27 12.94 3.63
N TYR A 246 -18.52 12.08 4.33
CA TYR A 246 -17.77 10.98 3.72
C TYR A 246 -18.48 9.65 3.94
N ASP A 247 -19.02 9.09 2.88
CA ASP A 247 -19.76 7.83 2.95
C ASP A 247 -19.04 6.67 2.22
N LEU A 248 -17.90 6.94 1.57
CA LEU A 248 -17.18 5.99 0.72
C LEU A 248 -15.80 5.68 1.29
N PHE A 249 -15.59 4.42 1.67
CA PHE A 249 -14.38 3.95 2.33
C PHE A 249 -13.70 2.84 1.53
N LYS A 250 -12.37 2.92 1.42
CA LYS A 250 -11.56 1.93 0.72
C LYS A 250 -10.98 0.93 1.71
N ILE A 251 -11.27 -0.35 1.46
CA ILE A 251 -10.67 -1.50 2.16
C ILE A 251 -9.59 -2.08 1.26
N ALA A 252 -8.34 -1.75 1.59
CA ALA A 252 -7.13 -2.12 0.89
C ALA A 252 -6.62 -3.53 1.22
N GLU A 253 -5.45 -3.82 0.63
CA GLU A 253 -4.74 -5.11 0.63
C GLU A 253 -5.25 -6.10 -0.43
N ARG A 254 -4.69 -5.97 -1.64
CA ARG A 254 -4.96 -6.86 -2.78
C ARG A 254 -4.35 -8.24 -2.55
N ASP A 255 -5.00 -9.26 -3.12
CA ASP A 255 -4.56 -10.67 -3.05
C ASP A 255 -4.53 -11.29 -1.65
N LEU A 256 -5.18 -10.65 -0.65
CA LEU A 256 -5.43 -11.31 0.63
C LEU A 256 -6.42 -12.48 0.48
N PRO A 257 -6.38 -13.48 1.37
CA PRO A 257 -7.39 -14.54 1.40
C PRO A 257 -8.82 -13.99 1.51
N THR A 258 -9.77 -14.69 0.89
CA THR A 258 -11.18 -14.28 0.82
C THR A 258 -11.78 -14.09 2.22
N GLU A 259 -11.45 -15.00 3.14
CA GLU A 259 -11.87 -14.99 4.53
C GLU A 259 -11.38 -13.74 5.29
N ILE A 260 -10.17 -13.26 5.01
CA ILE A 260 -9.61 -12.05 5.64
C ILE A 260 -10.27 -10.79 5.07
N LEU A 261 -10.41 -10.72 3.75
CA LEU A 261 -11.10 -9.59 3.09
C LEU A 261 -12.55 -9.49 3.59
N LEU A 262 -13.26 -10.61 3.67
CA LEU A 262 -14.63 -10.67 4.16
C LEU A 262 -14.73 -10.26 5.64
N ALA A 263 -13.81 -10.72 6.49
CA ALA A 263 -13.78 -10.33 7.90
C ALA A 263 -13.63 -8.81 8.07
N ARG A 264 -12.76 -8.18 7.27
CA ARG A 264 -12.62 -6.72 7.26
C ARG A 264 -13.90 -6.03 6.79
N VAL A 265 -14.48 -6.48 5.68
CA VAL A 265 -15.75 -5.92 5.18
C VAL A 265 -16.86 -6.02 6.22
N LYS A 266 -16.99 -7.16 6.91
CA LYS A 266 -17.96 -7.37 8.00
C LYS A 266 -17.76 -6.37 9.13
N ALA A 267 -16.52 -6.16 9.57
CA ALA A 267 -16.20 -5.22 10.64
C ALA A 267 -16.63 -3.79 10.27
N TYR A 268 -16.25 -3.31 9.09
CA TYR A 268 -16.64 -1.97 8.62
C TYR A 268 -18.15 -1.84 8.37
N ALA A 269 -18.80 -2.87 7.80
CA ALA A 269 -20.25 -2.90 7.61
C ALA A 269 -21.02 -2.81 8.94
N ALA A 270 -20.52 -3.48 9.99
CA ALA A 270 -21.07 -3.45 11.33
C ALA A 270 -20.76 -2.17 12.12
N ARG A 271 -19.85 -1.30 11.62
CA ARG A 271 -19.33 -0.12 12.34
C ARG A 271 -18.78 -0.46 13.73
N ARG A 272 -18.24 -1.66 13.89
CA ARG A 272 -17.70 -2.14 15.16
C ARG A 272 -16.71 -3.26 14.94
N PHE A 273 -15.64 -3.23 15.73
CA PHE A 273 -14.70 -4.34 15.80
C PHE A 273 -14.18 -4.51 17.23
N ASP A 274 -14.21 -5.74 17.72
CA ASP A 274 -13.68 -6.09 19.04
C ASP A 274 -12.56 -7.12 18.80
N GLY A 275 -11.30 -6.76 19.11
CA GLY A 275 -10.14 -7.62 18.84
C GLY A 275 -8.85 -6.85 18.53
N ASN A 276 -7.91 -7.53 17.85
CA ASN A 276 -6.62 -6.96 17.46
C ASN A 276 -6.78 -6.04 16.23
N LEU A 277 -6.56 -4.73 16.37
CA LEU A 277 -6.66 -3.78 15.26
C LEU A 277 -5.79 -4.19 14.05
N LEU A 278 -4.66 -4.88 14.28
CA LEU A 278 -3.78 -5.34 13.20
C LEU A 278 -4.46 -6.32 12.25
N ASP A 279 -5.50 -7.04 12.67
CA ASP A 279 -6.28 -7.92 11.78
C ASP A 279 -6.98 -7.12 10.67
N LEU A 280 -7.32 -5.86 10.95
CA LEU A 280 -7.93 -4.95 9.98
C LEU A 280 -6.91 -4.28 9.06
N ILE A 281 -5.74 -3.90 9.59
CA ILE A 281 -4.83 -2.96 8.92
C ILE A 281 -3.48 -3.56 8.48
N GLN A 282 -3.06 -4.69 9.03
CA GLN A 282 -1.76 -5.29 8.70
C GLN A 282 -1.86 -6.21 7.47
N PRO A 283 -0.86 -6.20 6.56
CA PRO A 283 -0.95 -7.00 5.35
C PRO A 283 -0.31 -8.40 5.44
N TYR A 284 0.05 -8.84 6.65
CA TYR A 284 0.76 -10.10 6.92
C TYR A 284 0.50 -10.59 8.35
N GLY A 285 0.96 -11.79 8.67
CA GLY A 285 0.87 -12.33 10.03
C GLY A 285 -0.55 -12.77 10.42
N PHE A 286 -1.37 -13.15 9.43
CA PHE A 286 -2.76 -13.54 9.67
C PHE A 286 -2.85 -14.84 10.47
N GLN A 287 -3.76 -14.84 11.44
CA GLN A 287 -4.14 -16.03 12.18
C GLN A 287 -5.12 -16.88 11.37
N GLY A 288 -5.08 -18.21 11.56
CA GLY A 288 -6.02 -19.15 10.94
C GLY A 288 -5.79 -19.45 9.44
N ILE A 289 -4.80 -18.83 8.79
CA ILE A 289 -4.45 -19.14 7.40
C ILE A 289 -3.50 -20.33 7.37
N LYS A 290 -3.93 -21.42 6.74
CA LYS A 290 -3.11 -22.64 6.62
C LYS A 290 -1.86 -22.38 5.78
N GLU A 291 -0.76 -23.05 6.15
CA GLU A 291 0.52 -22.90 5.47
C GLU A 291 0.46 -23.19 3.95
N GLY A 292 -0.41 -24.11 3.53
CA GLY A 292 -0.64 -24.45 2.12
C GLY A 292 -1.59 -23.53 1.35
N ALA A 293 -2.11 -22.45 1.97
CA ALA A 293 -3.02 -21.53 1.30
C ALA A 293 -2.36 -20.86 0.08
N ARG A 294 -3.15 -20.59 -0.96
CA ARG A 294 -2.70 -19.92 -2.21
C ARG A 294 -2.00 -18.57 -1.97
N TYR A 295 -2.31 -17.93 -0.85
CA TYR A 295 -1.68 -16.71 -0.38
C TYR A 295 -0.17 -16.85 -0.17
N TYR A 296 0.27 -17.93 0.50
CA TYR A 296 1.68 -18.21 0.73
C TYR A 296 2.33 -18.77 -0.53
N ARG A 297 3.07 -17.91 -1.22
CA ARG A 297 3.66 -18.24 -2.52
C ARG A 297 4.84 -19.16 -2.34
N ARG A 298 4.80 -20.27 -3.08
CA ARG A 298 5.80 -21.34 -3.01
C ARG A 298 6.25 -21.73 -4.41
N GLY A 299 7.36 -22.47 -4.46
CA GLY A 299 7.83 -23.14 -5.67
C GLY A 299 9.07 -22.49 -6.29
N LEU A 300 9.92 -23.35 -6.83
CA LEU A 300 11.22 -23.00 -7.41
C LEU A 300 11.09 -21.95 -8.54
N GLY A 301 10.07 -22.05 -9.37
CA GLY A 301 9.84 -21.08 -10.46
C GLY A 301 9.50 -19.67 -9.98
N TRP A 302 8.80 -19.53 -8.85
CA TRP A 302 8.53 -18.22 -8.25
C TRP A 302 9.80 -17.64 -7.62
N MET A 303 10.57 -18.45 -6.89
CA MET A 303 11.85 -18.04 -6.30
C MET A 303 12.87 -17.62 -7.37
N LEU A 304 13.03 -18.40 -8.44
CA LEU A 304 13.92 -18.06 -9.56
C LEU A 304 13.50 -16.77 -10.27
N ARG A 305 12.20 -16.52 -10.39
CA ARG A 305 11.69 -15.32 -11.05
C ARG A 305 11.85 -14.05 -10.20
N PHE A 306 11.65 -14.12 -8.89
CA PHE A 306 11.51 -12.90 -8.07
C PHE A 306 12.56 -12.72 -6.98
N LEU A 307 13.27 -13.77 -6.56
CA LEU A 307 14.22 -13.70 -5.44
C LEU A 307 15.65 -14.01 -5.86
N ILE A 308 15.87 -15.02 -6.69
CA ILE A 308 17.22 -15.42 -7.14
C ILE A 308 17.62 -14.56 -8.34
N ARG A 309 18.25 -13.41 -8.06
CA ARG A 309 18.70 -12.44 -9.08
C ARG A 309 20.18 -12.09 -8.88
N PRO A 310 21.12 -13.02 -9.18
CA PRO A 310 22.53 -12.81 -8.88
C PRO A 310 23.15 -11.58 -9.59
N GLY A 311 22.61 -11.17 -10.74
CA GLY A 311 23.02 -9.93 -11.40
C GLY A 311 22.56 -8.64 -10.71
N LEU A 312 21.65 -8.71 -9.74
CA LEU A 312 21.12 -7.55 -9.01
C LEU A 312 21.51 -7.57 -7.52
N VAL A 313 21.61 -8.76 -6.92
CA VAL A 313 21.80 -8.94 -5.48
C VAL A 313 22.58 -10.22 -5.20
N ASN A 314 23.39 -10.23 -4.14
CA ASN A 314 24.00 -11.46 -3.64
C ASN A 314 22.93 -12.33 -2.94
N PRO A 315 22.56 -13.51 -3.48
CA PRO A 315 21.46 -14.31 -2.92
C PRO A 315 21.74 -14.82 -1.50
N LEU A 316 23.02 -15.01 -1.12
CA LEU A 316 23.38 -15.43 0.24
C LEU A 316 23.05 -14.34 1.27
N ARG A 317 23.07 -13.07 0.86
CA ARG A 317 22.71 -11.92 1.69
C ARG A 317 21.19 -11.71 1.79
N LEU A 318 20.38 -12.54 1.13
CA LEU A 318 18.91 -12.57 1.29
C LEU A 318 18.43 -13.55 2.37
N ILE A 319 19.32 -14.35 2.97
CA ILE A 319 18.98 -15.27 4.07
C ILE A 319 18.39 -14.51 5.28
N PRO A 320 18.98 -13.39 5.74
CA PRO A 320 18.39 -12.60 6.83
C PRO A 320 17.00 -12.06 6.48
N LEU A 321 16.80 -11.63 5.22
CA LEU A 321 15.49 -11.19 4.74
C LEU A 321 14.45 -12.32 4.78
N LYS A 322 14.82 -13.55 4.37
CA LYS A 322 13.95 -14.71 4.48
C LYS A 322 13.59 -15.02 5.93
N ARG A 323 14.59 -15.05 6.82
CA ARG A 323 14.40 -15.32 8.26
C ARG A 323 13.45 -14.28 8.87
N LEU A 324 13.68 -13.00 8.58
CA LEU A 324 12.81 -11.91 9.02
C LEU A 324 11.38 -12.07 8.49
N ALA A 325 11.22 -12.42 7.21
CA ALA A 325 9.89 -12.64 6.63
C ALA A 325 9.14 -13.82 7.27
N GLU A 326 9.85 -14.85 7.77
CA GLU A 326 9.26 -15.95 8.54
C GLU A 326 8.86 -15.50 9.95
N LEU A 327 9.76 -14.84 10.68
CA LEU A 327 9.49 -14.30 12.03
C LEU A 327 8.31 -13.33 12.07
N ARG A 328 8.06 -12.63 10.96
CA ARG A 328 6.97 -11.65 10.84
C ARG A 328 5.70 -12.23 10.22
N GLY A 329 5.67 -13.52 9.87
CA GLY A 329 4.48 -14.14 9.28
C GLY A 329 4.15 -13.66 7.86
N MET A 330 5.16 -13.16 7.12
CA MET A 330 4.99 -12.62 5.77
C MET A 330 4.97 -13.72 4.71
N ILE A 331 5.69 -14.82 4.95
CA ILE A 331 5.80 -15.93 3.98
C ILE A 331 5.34 -17.28 4.53
N ARG A 332 5.00 -17.34 5.82
CA ARG A 332 4.42 -18.49 6.53
C ARG A 332 3.45 -18.00 7.60
N PRO A 333 2.50 -18.84 8.04
CA PRO A 333 1.64 -18.50 9.17
C PRO A 333 2.47 -18.40 10.45
N LEU A 334 1.99 -17.58 11.38
CA LEU A 334 2.52 -17.54 12.74
C LEU A 334 1.79 -18.59 13.57
N GLU A 335 2.53 -19.35 14.37
CA GLU A 335 1.96 -20.28 15.33
C GLU A 335 1.80 -19.59 16.68
N GLY A 336 0.68 -19.85 17.35
CA GLY A 336 0.38 -19.26 18.66
C GLY A 336 -0.12 -17.82 18.59
N ASP A 337 -0.02 -17.12 19.72
CA ASP A 337 -0.52 -15.76 19.87
C ASP A 337 0.22 -14.77 18.96
N PRO A 338 -0.47 -13.72 18.46
CA PRO A 338 0.17 -12.74 17.61
C PRO A 338 1.27 -11.99 18.37
N PRO A 339 2.49 -11.85 17.79
CA PRO A 339 3.63 -11.22 18.47
C PRO A 339 3.43 -9.73 18.72
N VAL A 340 2.45 -9.12 18.06
CA VAL A 340 1.98 -7.76 18.32
C VAL A 340 0.47 -7.78 18.35
N TYR A 341 -0.09 -7.22 19.41
CA TYR A 341 -1.51 -7.06 19.61
C TYR A 341 -1.83 -5.59 19.90
N ILE A 342 -2.82 -5.05 19.20
CA ILE A 342 -3.35 -3.71 19.46
C ILE A 342 -4.81 -3.86 19.87
N ASP A 343 -5.11 -3.66 21.15
CA ASP A 343 -6.49 -3.71 21.64
C ASP A 343 -7.32 -2.58 21.01
N ASN A 344 -8.26 -2.97 20.13
CA ASN A 344 -9.11 -2.01 19.44
C ASN A 344 -9.97 -1.20 20.40
N ARG A 345 -10.46 -1.78 21.51
CA ARG A 345 -11.32 -1.09 22.48
C ARG A 345 -10.54 -0.10 23.34
N ALA A 346 -9.28 -0.41 23.63
CA ALA A 346 -8.37 0.52 24.30
C ALA A 346 -8.10 1.80 23.48
N LEU A 347 -8.53 1.87 22.22
CA LEU A 347 -8.44 3.06 21.37
C LEU A 347 -9.72 3.92 21.36
N ASP A 348 -10.73 3.59 22.14
CA ASP A 348 -11.93 4.42 22.27
C ASP A 348 -11.56 5.84 22.75
N GLY A 349 -12.16 6.85 22.11
CA GLY A 349 -11.86 8.26 22.31
C GLY A 349 -10.62 8.78 21.55
N PHE A 350 -9.90 7.95 20.80
CA PHE A 350 -8.66 8.38 20.12
C PHE A 350 -8.84 9.59 19.20
N LEU A 351 -9.98 9.67 18.50
CA LEU A 351 -10.25 10.76 17.57
C LEU A 351 -10.74 12.07 18.21
N GLU A 352 -11.02 12.10 19.51
CA GLU A 352 -11.55 13.30 20.20
C GLU A 352 -10.63 14.51 20.03
N ARG A 353 -9.31 14.30 20.14
CA ARG A 353 -8.32 15.36 19.91
C ARG A 353 -8.46 16.02 18.53
N PHE A 354 -8.71 15.23 17.49
CA PHE A 354 -8.64 15.70 16.11
C PHE A 354 -9.88 16.48 15.67
N GLN A 355 -10.88 16.63 16.55
CA GLN A 355 -12.04 17.49 16.29
C GLN A 355 -11.60 18.95 16.15
N ASP A 356 -10.67 19.39 17.01
CA ASP A 356 -10.25 20.79 17.09
C ASP A 356 -8.72 20.98 16.99
N GLN A 357 -7.92 19.90 16.97
CA GLN A 357 -6.46 19.98 16.97
C GLN A 357 -5.83 19.20 15.80
N SER A 358 -4.86 19.84 15.13
CA SER A 358 -4.10 19.25 14.02
C SER A 358 -2.85 18.49 14.50
N CYS A 359 -2.33 17.59 13.67
CA CYS A 359 -1.02 16.98 13.83
C CYS A 359 0.10 17.68 13.04
N ARG A 360 -0.23 18.56 12.08
CA ARG A 360 0.73 19.05 11.06
C ARG A 360 1.90 19.86 11.63
N ASP A 361 1.59 20.73 12.59
CA ASP A 361 2.53 21.69 13.16
C ASP A 361 2.80 21.43 14.65
N VAL A 362 2.66 20.16 15.07
CA VAL A 362 2.73 19.75 16.48
C VAL A 362 3.92 18.83 16.72
N ASP A 363 4.75 19.18 17.70
CA ASP A 363 5.76 18.26 18.23
C ASP A 363 5.07 17.13 19.01
N CYS A 364 5.30 15.90 18.57
CA CYS A 364 4.70 14.72 19.18
C CYS A 364 5.28 14.38 20.56
N GLU A 365 6.50 14.82 20.87
CA GLU A 365 7.15 14.57 22.16
C GLU A 365 6.64 15.53 23.24
N ASP A 366 6.19 16.72 22.85
CA ASP A 366 5.46 17.65 23.73
C ASP A 366 3.99 17.23 23.88
N CYS A 367 3.32 16.92 22.77
CA CYS A 367 1.90 16.59 22.75
C CYS A 367 1.56 15.27 23.46
N ARG A 368 2.34 14.21 23.18
CA ARG A 368 2.22 12.86 23.75
C ARG A 368 0.86 12.14 23.63
N TRP A 369 -0.11 12.64 22.85
CA TRP A 369 -1.41 11.98 22.66
C TRP A 369 -1.30 10.51 22.24
N CYS A 370 -0.54 10.23 21.18
CA CYS A 370 -0.33 8.85 20.71
C CYS A 370 0.40 7.97 21.74
N HIS A 371 1.26 8.55 22.60
CA HIS A 371 1.98 7.80 23.63
C HIS A 371 1.02 7.24 24.69
N GLN A 372 0.01 8.03 25.10
CA GLN A 372 -0.98 7.60 26.09
C GLN A 372 -1.78 6.39 25.60
N PHE A 373 -2.22 6.43 24.33
CA PHE A 373 -2.92 5.31 23.71
C PHE A 373 -2.01 4.11 23.48
N ALA A 374 -0.77 4.33 23.05
CA ALA A 374 0.20 3.26 22.84
C ALA A 374 0.47 2.47 24.12
N ALA A 375 0.63 3.17 25.26
CA ALA A 375 0.94 2.57 26.55
C ALA A 375 -0.15 1.59 27.05
N ARG A 376 -1.41 1.82 26.68
CA ARG A 376 -2.55 1.00 27.12
C ARG A 376 -3.04 0.00 26.07
N ALA A 377 -2.84 0.27 24.78
CA ALA A 377 -3.42 -0.54 23.71
C ALA A 377 -2.41 -1.46 23.02
N VAL A 378 -1.11 -1.14 23.03
CA VAL A 378 -0.10 -1.87 22.25
C VAL A 378 0.65 -2.86 23.14
N HIS A 379 0.51 -4.14 22.83
CA HIS A 379 1.21 -5.24 23.48
C HIS A 379 2.13 -5.93 22.48
N ILE A 380 3.37 -6.19 22.89
CA ILE A 380 4.38 -6.81 22.04
C ILE A 380 5.08 -7.90 22.83
N ASP A 381 5.18 -9.09 22.26
CA ASP A 381 6.01 -10.16 22.80
C ASP A 381 7.50 -9.77 22.71
N SER A 382 8.17 -9.65 23.86
CA SER A 382 9.54 -9.13 23.94
C SER A 382 10.54 -10.06 23.24
N ALA A 383 10.37 -11.37 23.37
CA ALA A 383 11.26 -12.34 22.74
C ALA A 383 11.19 -12.26 21.21
N SER A 384 9.98 -12.23 20.65
CA SER A 384 9.74 -12.08 19.21
C SER A 384 10.21 -10.72 18.69
N ARG A 385 10.02 -9.66 19.49
CA ARG A 385 10.51 -8.32 19.18
C ARG A 385 12.03 -8.30 19.05
N ASP A 386 12.74 -8.81 20.04
CA ASP A 386 14.21 -8.75 20.07
C ASP A 386 14.82 -9.59 18.95
N GLN A 387 14.26 -10.77 18.67
CA GLN A 387 14.67 -11.60 17.52
C GLN A 387 14.43 -10.90 16.18
N ALA A 388 13.28 -10.25 16.00
CA ALA A 388 12.98 -9.50 14.79
C ALA A 388 13.92 -8.29 14.63
N LEU A 389 14.16 -7.53 15.70
CA LEU A 389 15.06 -6.38 15.68
C LEU A 389 16.50 -6.77 15.34
N ALA A 390 17.02 -7.87 15.90
CA ALA A 390 18.33 -8.38 15.53
C ALA A 390 18.41 -8.73 14.03
N ALA A 391 17.37 -9.37 13.48
CA ALA A 391 17.30 -9.68 12.04
C ALA A 391 17.20 -8.42 11.17
N TYR A 392 16.49 -7.38 11.63
CA TYR A 392 16.47 -6.08 10.96
C TYR A 392 17.85 -5.43 10.93
N THR A 393 18.56 -5.40 12.06
CA THR A 393 19.92 -4.83 12.16
C THR A 393 20.86 -5.52 11.18
N GLU A 394 20.93 -6.86 11.20
CA GLU A 394 21.77 -7.64 10.27
C GLU A 394 21.46 -7.31 8.80
N LEU A 395 20.16 -7.21 8.48
CA LEU A 395 19.70 -6.92 7.13
C LEU A 395 20.07 -5.49 6.70
N PHE A 396 19.87 -4.49 7.57
CA PHE A 396 20.20 -3.10 7.27
C PHE A 396 21.70 -2.88 7.18
N ASP A 397 22.51 -3.48 8.04
CA ASP A 397 23.97 -3.42 7.95
C ASP A 397 24.44 -3.96 6.60
N SER A 398 23.86 -5.08 6.14
CA SER A 398 24.16 -5.64 4.82
C SER A 398 23.70 -4.73 3.67
N MET A 399 22.54 -4.07 3.78
CA MET A 399 22.01 -3.18 2.74
C MET A 399 22.81 -1.87 2.64
N HIS A 400 23.02 -1.21 3.78
CA HIS A 400 23.63 0.11 3.90
C HIS A 400 25.15 0.05 3.76
N GLY A 401 25.80 -1.00 4.27
CA GLY A 401 27.23 -1.25 4.05
C GLY A 401 27.57 -1.72 2.62
N GLY A 402 26.56 -2.08 1.83
CA GLY A 402 26.71 -2.49 0.43
C GLY A 402 27.08 -3.96 0.22
N ASP A 403 27.24 -4.74 1.29
CA ASP A 403 27.52 -6.17 1.25
C ASP A 403 26.44 -6.96 0.49
N MET A 404 25.19 -6.51 0.56
CA MET A 404 24.08 -7.11 -0.18
C MET A 404 24.27 -7.05 -1.71
N TRP A 405 25.06 -6.08 -2.19
CA TRP A 405 25.27 -5.80 -3.61
C TRP A 405 26.64 -6.28 -4.11
N ARG A 406 27.40 -7.02 -3.28
CA ARG A 406 28.77 -7.45 -3.58
C ARG A 406 28.95 -8.95 -3.36
N TYR A 407 29.86 -9.53 -4.13
CA TYR A 407 30.29 -10.94 -4.00
C TYR A 407 31.63 -11.08 -3.29
N LEU A 408 32.47 -10.06 -3.36
CA LEU A 408 33.78 -10.03 -2.72
C LEU A 408 33.76 -9.07 -1.52
N PRO A 409 34.47 -9.37 -0.42
CA PRO A 409 34.58 -8.46 0.70
C PRO A 409 35.21 -7.14 0.26
N GLN A 410 34.77 -6.03 0.84
CA GLN A 410 35.45 -4.76 0.65
C GLN A 410 36.89 -4.91 1.16
N LYS A 411 37.90 -4.64 0.31
CA LYS A 411 39.25 -4.39 0.81
C LYS A 411 39.10 -3.25 1.82
N LYS A 412 39.41 -3.52 3.09
CA LYS A 412 39.54 -2.46 4.10
C LYS A 412 40.67 -1.56 3.59
N ASN A 413 40.32 -0.50 2.87
CA ASN A 413 41.26 0.57 2.61
C ASN A 413 41.48 1.20 3.98
N GLY A 414 42.57 0.81 4.64
CA GLY A 414 43.11 1.59 5.73
C GLY A 414 43.21 3.02 5.21
N VAL A 415 42.70 3.96 5.99
CA VAL A 415 42.87 5.39 5.75
C VAL A 415 44.35 5.62 5.43
N PRO A 416 44.72 6.06 4.21
CA PRO A 416 46.08 6.50 3.99
C PRO A 416 46.21 7.85 4.69
N HIS A 417 46.82 7.85 5.87
CA HIS A 417 47.48 9.06 6.34
C HIS A 417 48.58 9.40 5.32
N GLY A 418 48.39 10.48 4.58
CA GLY A 418 49.43 11.14 3.78
C GLY A 418 49.82 10.43 2.48
N GLY A 419 49.46 11.01 1.34
CA GLY A 419 49.99 10.58 0.04
C GLY A 419 49.37 11.38 -1.09
N SER A 420 50.19 12.18 -1.74
CA SER A 420 49.87 13.14 -2.81
C SER A 420 48.93 12.62 -3.89
N CYS A 421 47.93 13.45 -4.25
CA CYS A 421 47.15 13.34 -5.47
C CYS A 421 48.08 13.22 -6.70
N ARG A 422 47.87 12.20 -7.53
CA ARG A 422 48.40 12.11 -8.90
C ARG A 422 47.26 11.66 -9.81
N ASP A 423 46.36 12.58 -10.13
CA ASP A 423 45.46 12.44 -11.28
C ASP A 423 45.80 13.53 -12.31
N PRO A 424 46.10 13.18 -13.58
CA PRO A 424 46.36 14.15 -14.64
C PRO A 424 45.09 14.67 -15.35
N GLU A 425 43.87 14.34 -14.89
CA GLU A 425 42.63 14.74 -15.57
C GLU A 425 41.93 15.99 -14.98
N CYS A 426 42.62 16.74 -14.10
CA CYS A 426 42.21 18.11 -13.75
C CYS A 426 42.97 19.14 -14.60
N SER A 427 42.81 19.09 -15.93
CA SER A 427 43.25 20.16 -16.85
C SER A 427 42.60 20.00 -18.23
N SER A 428 41.32 20.38 -18.37
CA SER A 428 40.73 20.89 -19.62
C SER A 428 39.36 21.50 -19.36
#